data_AF-A0A3C0USG9-F1
#
_entry.id   AF-A0A3C0USG9-F1
#
_cell.length_a   1.000
_cell.length_b   1.000
_cell.length_c   1.000
_cell.angle_alpha   90.00
_cell.angle_beta   90.00
_cell.angle_gamma   90.00
#
_symmetry.space_group_name_H-M   'P 1'
#
loop_
_entity.id
_entity.type
_entity.pdbx_description
1 polymer ?
#
loop_
_entity_poly.entity_id
_entity_poly.type
_entity_poly.pdbx_seq_one_letter_code
_entity_poly.pdbx_strand_id
1 'polypeptide(L)'
;MKTHYLLLFFVLGSIVMGWSQPMANRVTGVTVPSPDAASLGKFGDIPVGHFTGSVSTSVPIHTLKAGPLSLDISLQYHSSGLRVAEPASWVGMGWALQTGGIISRTVQGTEDELSGGYLSQGSLLTLNNNCVVHPNYSAPITSMANAQLDGEPDIFSFSVGGYNGKFYINASGTVVQIPKSDLKIEYTLNGSVSNVYRLKKFVITTPDGVKYMFGDIDDGNNAIDISTVNNSLFQTANNWKLKKIESADAAYHFLFTYEEEKFTYAMRARNGLYTS
;
A
#
# COMPACT_ATOMS: atom_id res chain seq x y z
N MET A 1 -24.02 61.46 24.32
CA MET A 1 -24.74 60.16 24.18
C MET A 1 -24.70 59.55 22.77
N LYS A 2 -24.27 60.25 21.72
CA LYS A 2 -24.24 59.71 20.33
C LYS A 2 -22.91 59.05 19.91
N THR A 3 -21.81 59.29 20.62
CA THR A 3 -20.47 58.78 20.28
C THR A 3 -20.21 57.34 20.73
N HIS A 4 -20.99 56.80 21.68
CA HIS A 4 -20.78 55.44 22.20
C HIS A 4 -21.44 54.36 21.32
N TYR A 5 -22.48 54.71 20.55
CA TYR A 5 -23.15 53.78 19.63
C TYR A 5 -22.32 53.49 18.37
N LEU A 6 -21.48 54.45 17.94
CA LEU A 6 -20.63 54.29 16.76
C LEU A 6 -19.48 53.27 16.99
N LEU A 7 -18.95 53.25 18.22
CA LEU A 7 -17.92 52.31 18.65
C LEU A 7 -18.49 50.90 18.84
N LEU A 8 -19.74 50.78 19.30
CA LEU A 8 -20.43 49.49 19.41
C LEU A 8 -20.71 48.86 18.04
N PHE A 9 -21.03 49.68 17.02
CA PHE A 9 -21.27 49.20 15.65
C PHE A 9 -20.00 48.71 14.95
N PHE A 10 -18.85 49.30 15.27
CA PHE A 10 -17.54 48.90 14.71
C PHE A 10 -17.02 47.57 15.30
N VAL A 11 -17.34 47.29 16.58
CA VAL A 11 -16.97 46.04 17.26
C VAL A 11 -17.89 44.87 16.86
N LEU A 12 -19.14 45.14 16.48
CA LEU A 12 -20.07 44.11 15.97
C LEU A 12 -19.85 43.75 14.49
N GLY A 13 -19.27 44.66 13.68
CA GLY A 13 -18.97 44.40 12.26
C GLY A 13 -17.73 43.53 12.02
N SER A 14 -16.83 43.41 13.00
CA SER A 14 -15.56 42.67 12.88
C SER A 14 -15.66 41.18 13.23
N ILE A 15 -16.84 40.70 13.65
CA ILE A 15 -17.06 39.30 14.06
C ILE A 15 -17.48 38.40 12.87
N VAL A 16 -17.81 38.97 11.70
CA VAL A 16 -18.46 38.22 10.61
C VAL A 16 -17.50 37.83 9.45
N MET A 17 -16.20 38.15 9.53
CA MET A 17 -15.23 37.73 8.51
C MET A 17 -13.96 37.13 9.10
N GLY A 18 -14.13 36.16 10.00
CA GLY A 18 -13.10 35.17 10.29
C GLY A 18 -13.37 33.91 9.48
N TRP A 19 -12.98 33.87 8.20
CA TRP A 19 -12.87 32.58 7.52
C TRP A 19 -11.66 31.90 8.14
N SER A 20 -11.90 31.05 9.14
CA SER A 20 -10.90 30.09 9.58
C SER A 20 -10.44 29.31 8.35
N GLN A 21 -9.13 29.02 8.28
CA GLN A 21 -8.51 28.18 7.27
C GLN A 21 -9.47 27.03 6.90
N PRO A 22 -9.70 26.70 5.61
CA PRO A 22 -10.42 25.48 5.29
C PRO A 22 -9.73 24.37 6.07
N MET A 23 -10.50 23.61 6.85
CA MET A 23 -9.97 22.43 7.51
C MET A 23 -9.36 21.59 6.40
N ALA A 24 -8.03 21.57 6.32
CA ALA A 24 -7.31 20.64 5.49
C ALA A 24 -7.51 19.27 6.14
N ASN A 25 -8.69 18.68 5.91
CA ASN A 25 -8.98 17.29 6.20
C ASN A 25 -8.26 16.40 5.16
N ARG A 26 -7.02 16.76 4.80
CA ARG A 26 -6.23 16.20 3.70
C ARG A 26 -5.30 15.10 4.18
N VAL A 27 -5.84 14.22 5.03
CA VAL A 27 -5.34 12.86 5.17
C VAL A 27 -6.56 11.94 5.06
N THR A 28 -7.22 11.98 3.91
CA THR A 28 -8.20 10.96 3.54
C THR A 28 -7.45 9.83 2.87
N GLY A 29 -7.25 8.74 3.61
CA GLY A 29 -6.66 7.51 3.07
C GLY A 29 -5.22 7.27 3.49
N VAL A 30 -4.96 7.12 4.79
CA VAL A 30 -3.80 6.29 5.19
C VAL A 30 -4.19 4.85 4.88
N THR A 31 -3.69 4.29 3.79
CA THR A 31 -3.87 2.87 3.52
C THR A 31 -3.01 2.12 4.53
N VAL A 32 -3.67 1.41 5.46
CA VAL A 32 -2.96 0.60 6.43
C VAL A 32 -2.77 -0.78 5.80
N PRO A 33 -1.54 -1.28 5.65
CA PRO A 33 -1.31 -2.64 5.19
C PRO A 33 -1.98 -3.64 6.15
N SER A 34 -2.36 -4.82 5.66
CA SER A 34 -2.78 -5.92 6.55
C SER A 34 -1.73 -6.19 7.63
N PRO A 35 -2.12 -6.68 8.82
CA PRO A 35 -1.21 -6.83 9.95
C PRO A 35 0.02 -7.68 9.60
N ASP A 36 -0.18 -8.70 8.77
CA ASP A 36 0.89 -9.57 8.27
C ASP A 36 1.86 -8.82 7.37
N ALA A 37 1.35 -8.06 6.40
CA ALA A 37 2.18 -7.26 5.51
C ALA A 37 2.90 -6.12 6.26
N ALA A 38 2.24 -5.51 7.24
CA ALA A 38 2.84 -4.49 8.11
C ALA A 38 4.00 -5.09 8.93
N SER A 39 3.80 -6.29 9.47
CA SER A 39 4.83 -7.01 10.22
C SER A 39 6.01 -7.40 9.32
N LEU A 40 5.75 -7.86 8.08
CA LEU A 40 6.80 -8.25 7.13
C LEU A 40 7.55 -7.06 6.52
N GLY A 41 6.85 -5.94 6.25
CA GLY A 41 7.44 -4.71 5.72
C GLY A 41 8.45 -4.05 6.66
N LYS A 42 8.27 -4.18 7.98
CA LYS A 42 9.24 -3.70 8.97
C LYS A 42 10.62 -4.33 8.84
N PHE A 43 10.70 -5.61 8.46
CA PHE A 43 11.98 -6.29 8.25
C PHE A 43 12.74 -5.75 7.02
N GLY A 44 12.03 -5.14 6.05
CA GLY A 44 12.63 -4.51 4.88
C GLY A 44 13.11 -3.07 5.12
N ASP A 45 12.38 -2.29 5.95
CA ASP A 45 12.67 -0.86 6.16
C ASP A 45 13.66 -0.58 7.32
N ILE A 46 13.87 -1.51 8.25
CA ILE A 46 14.84 -1.37 9.35
C ILE A 46 15.88 -2.49 9.21
N PRO A 47 17.07 -2.23 8.62
CA PRO A 47 18.14 -3.21 8.64
C PRO A 47 18.56 -3.47 10.09
N VAL A 48 18.42 -4.73 10.51
CA VAL A 48 18.85 -5.18 11.83
C VAL A 48 20.37 -5.12 11.96
N GLY A 49 20.85 -4.60 13.09
CA GLY A 49 22.25 -4.57 13.42
C GLY A 49 22.43 -4.47 14.94
N HIS A 50 23.49 -5.06 15.47
CA HIS A 50 23.81 -5.00 16.91
C HIS A 50 23.92 -3.56 17.46
N PHE A 51 24.04 -2.56 16.58
CA PHE A 51 24.06 -1.14 16.93
C PHE A 51 22.67 -0.51 17.14
N THR A 52 21.59 -1.08 16.59
CA THR A 52 20.22 -0.54 16.70
C THR A 52 19.41 -1.14 17.85
N GLY A 53 20.01 -2.05 18.65
CA GLY A 53 19.38 -2.67 19.82
C GLY A 53 18.20 -3.60 19.51
N SER A 54 17.88 -3.81 18.23
CA SER A 54 16.81 -4.70 17.78
C SER A 54 17.36 -6.13 17.60
N VAL A 55 16.85 -7.09 18.37
CA VAL A 55 17.05 -8.53 18.19
C VAL A 55 16.02 -9.05 17.17
N SER A 56 16.49 -9.59 16.03
CA SER A 56 15.65 -10.45 15.17
C SER A 56 15.81 -11.90 15.60
N THR A 57 14.73 -12.52 16.07
CA THR A 57 14.71 -13.97 16.35
C THR A 57 13.98 -14.65 15.21
N SER A 58 14.67 -15.52 14.47
CA SER A 58 14.05 -16.41 13.50
C SER A 58 13.91 -17.80 14.12
N VAL A 59 12.69 -18.32 14.14
CA VAL A 59 12.39 -19.68 14.56
C VAL A 59 12.03 -20.48 13.30
N PRO A 60 12.93 -21.33 12.77
CA PRO A 60 12.63 -22.18 11.64
C PRO A 60 11.57 -23.22 12.05
N ILE A 61 10.52 -23.36 11.25
CA ILE A 61 9.46 -24.35 11.48
C ILE A 61 9.75 -25.60 10.62
N HIS A 62 9.90 -25.41 9.31
CA HIS A 62 10.11 -26.50 8.37
C HIS A 62 10.67 -26.01 7.04
N THR A 63 11.31 -26.91 6.29
CA THR A 63 11.77 -26.65 4.92
C THR A 63 11.07 -27.62 3.98
N LEU A 64 10.23 -27.10 3.08
CA LEU A 64 9.61 -27.87 2.03
C LEU A 64 10.56 -28.00 0.84
N LYS A 65 10.68 -29.20 0.29
CA LYS A 65 11.50 -29.48 -0.90
C LYS A 65 10.67 -30.17 -1.98
N ALA A 66 10.75 -29.66 -3.20
CA ALA A 66 10.12 -30.25 -4.38
C ALA A 66 11.06 -30.07 -5.58
N GLY A 67 11.79 -31.14 -5.93
CA GLY A 67 12.79 -31.09 -6.98
C GLY A 67 13.86 -30.01 -6.68
N PRO A 68 14.09 -29.05 -7.58
CA PRO A 68 15.04 -27.94 -7.36
C PRO A 68 14.50 -26.84 -6.44
N LEU A 69 13.20 -26.86 -6.11
CA LEU A 69 12.59 -25.85 -5.24
C LEU A 69 12.83 -26.20 -3.77
N SER A 70 13.27 -25.20 -2.99
CA SER A 70 13.36 -25.25 -1.54
C SER A 70 12.64 -24.02 -0.96
N LEU A 71 11.75 -24.25 -0.01
CA LEU A 71 10.99 -23.20 0.66
C LEU A 71 11.15 -23.36 2.18
N ASP A 72 11.81 -22.39 2.79
CA ASP A 72 11.93 -22.31 4.25
C ASP A 72 10.73 -21.57 4.83
N ILE A 73 10.03 -22.24 5.75
CA ILE A 73 8.93 -21.68 6.53
C ILE A 73 9.51 -21.33 7.90
N SER A 74 9.50 -20.04 8.23
CA SER A 74 10.02 -19.54 9.50
C SER A 74 9.10 -18.49 10.10
N LEU A 75 9.12 -18.40 11.43
CA LEU A 75 8.55 -17.29 12.17
C LEU A 75 9.66 -16.28 12.44
N GLN A 76 9.45 -15.03 12.03
CA GLN A 76 10.37 -13.95 12.29
C GLN A 76 9.78 -13.01 13.34
N TYR A 77 10.54 -12.70 14.39
CA TYR A 77 10.18 -11.72 15.40
C TYR A 77 10.93 -10.42 15.18
N HIS A 78 10.22 -9.29 15.12
CA HIS A 78 10.82 -7.95 15.04
C HIS A 78 10.68 -7.21 16.37
N SER A 79 11.79 -6.97 17.06
CA SER A 79 11.80 -6.38 18.41
C SER A 79 11.83 -4.85 18.46
N SER A 80 11.48 -4.15 17.37
CA SER A 80 11.59 -2.67 17.26
C SER A 80 10.64 -1.85 18.14
N GLY A 81 10.16 -2.41 19.25
CA GLY A 81 9.14 -1.82 20.11
C GLY A 81 7.74 -1.94 19.53
N LEU A 82 6.80 -2.32 20.39
CA LEU A 82 5.38 -2.41 20.07
C LEU A 82 4.79 -0.99 20.09
N ARG A 83 4.29 -0.51 18.95
CA ARG A 83 3.53 0.75 18.93
C ARG A 83 2.14 0.46 19.52
N VAL A 84 1.62 1.38 20.33
CA VAL A 84 0.38 1.23 21.14
C VAL A 84 -0.91 0.95 20.31
N ALA A 85 -0.83 0.94 18.98
CA ALA A 85 -1.93 0.61 18.09
C ALA A 85 -1.50 -0.27 16.89
N GLU A 86 -0.44 -1.08 17.05
CA GLU A 86 -0.02 -2.01 16.01
C GLU A 86 -0.90 -3.27 16.00
N PRO A 87 -1.56 -3.60 14.87
CA PRO A 87 -2.33 -4.82 14.80
C PRO A 87 -1.38 -6.03 14.80
N ALA A 88 -1.73 -7.05 15.59
CA ALA A 88 -1.01 -8.31 15.60
C ALA A 88 -1.23 -9.06 14.28
N SER A 89 -0.18 -9.71 13.76
CA SER A 89 -0.34 -10.72 12.71
C SER A 89 -1.14 -11.91 13.24
N TRP A 90 -1.61 -12.79 12.35
CA TRP A 90 -2.31 -14.03 12.79
C TRP A 90 -1.44 -14.97 13.62
N VAL A 91 -0.11 -14.83 13.56
CA VAL A 91 0.85 -15.60 14.38
C VAL A 91 1.26 -14.90 15.67
N GLY A 92 0.69 -13.72 15.95
CA GLY A 92 0.90 -13.00 17.19
C GLY A 92 1.67 -11.69 17.04
N MET A 93 1.50 -10.81 18.01
CA MET A 93 2.02 -9.45 17.98
C MET A 93 3.56 -9.43 17.91
N GLY A 94 4.13 -8.76 16.91
CA GLY A 94 5.58 -8.69 16.67
C GLY A 94 6.19 -9.90 15.96
N TRP A 95 5.41 -10.95 15.70
CA TRP A 95 5.79 -12.09 14.88
C TRP A 95 5.24 -11.93 13.46
N ALA A 96 5.97 -12.41 12.47
CA ALA A 96 5.54 -12.51 11.08
C ALA A 96 5.84 -13.93 10.59
N LEU A 97 4.86 -14.60 9.98
CA LEU A 97 5.14 -15.86 9.30
C LEU A 97 5.70 -15.55 7.91
N GLN A 98 6.93 -16.01 7.67
CA GLN A 98 7.55 -15.92 6.36
C GLN A 98 7.32 -17.24 5.61
N THR A 99 6.44 -17.22 4.61
CA THR A 99 6.04 -18.40 3.81
C THR A 99 6.40 -18.30 2.32
N GLY A 100 7.40 -17.50 1.97
CA GLY A 100 7.97 -17.46 0.62
C GLY A 100 7.88 -16.10 -0.07
N GLY A 101 6.86 -15.28 0.25
CA GLY A 101 6.86 -13.87 -0.11
C GLY A 101 5.54 -13.14 -0.06
N ILE A 102 5.61 -11.81 -0.18
CA ILE A 102 4.47 -10.90 -0.30
C ILE A 102 4.85 -9.70 -1.19
N ILE A 103 3.85 -9.08 -1.81
CA ILE A 103 3.95 -7.73 -2.37
C ILE A 103 2.98 -6.84 -1.60
N SER A 104 3.45 -5.70 -1.12
CA SER A 104 2.67 -4.71 -0.37
C SER A 104 2.77 -3.34 -1.03
N ARG A 105 1.67 -2.61 -1.11
CA ARG A 105 1.56 -1.29 -1.73
C ARG A 105 1.43 -0.20 -0.68
N THR A 106 2.13 0.90 -0.91
CA THR A 106 1.90 2.20 -0.28
C THR A 106 1.29 3.13 -1.31
N VAL A 107 0.04 3.53 -1.10
CA VAL A 107 -0.66 4.45 -2.01
C VAL A 107 -0.17 5.88 -1.78
N GLN A 108 0.16 6.59 -2.87
CA GLN A 108 0.53 7.99 -2.92
C GLN A 108 -0.58 8.77 -3.62
N GLY A 109 -1.56 9.25 -2.85
CA GLY A 109 -2.74 9.90 -3.42
C GLY A 109 -3.87 8.91 -3.67
N THR A 110 -4.02 8.46 -4.91
CA THR A 110 -5.07 7.54 -5.36
C THR A 110 -4.46 6.31 -6.03
N GLU A 111 -5.18 5.21 -6.06
CA GLU A 111 -4.69 3.99 -6.67
C GLU A 111 -4.38 4.19 -8.17
N ASP A 112 -3.12 3.99 -8.55
CA ASP A 112 -2.60 4.09 -9.92
C ASP A 112 -3.55 3.56 -11.00
N GLU A 113 -4.06 2.34 -10.80
CA GLU A 113 -4.90 1.61 -11.73
C GLU A 113 -6.37 2.01 -11.69
N LEU A 114 -6.83 2.93 -10.85
CA LEU A 114 -8.23 3.32 -10.81
C LEU A 114 -8.51 4.56 -11.68
N SER A 115 -9.76 4.99 -11.73
CA SER A 115 -10.18 6.17 -12.48
C SER A 115 -9.51 7.41 -11.92
N GLY A 116 -8.84 8.17 -12.79
CA GLY A 116 -8.05 9.32 -12.36
C GLY A 116 -6.64 8.97 -11.87
N GLY A 117 -6.37 7.68 -11.59
CA GLY A 117 -5.09 7.19 -11.09
C GLY A 117 -3.94 7.35 -12.10
N TYR A 118 -2.71 7.34 -11.57
CA TYR A 118 -1.49 7.66 -12.31
C TYR A 118 -1.24 6.76 -13.53
N LEU A 119 -1.56 5.46 -13.44
CA LEU A 119 -1.40 4.53 -14.57
C LEU A 119 -2.39 4.84 -15.71
N SER A 120 -3.51 5.49 -15.41
CA SER A 120 -4.53 5.83 -16.41
C SER A 120 -4.38 7.25 -16.99
N GLN A 121 -3.96 8.22 -16.17
CA GLN A 121 -3.91 9.64 -16.55
C GLN A 121 -2.51 10.24 -16.56
N GLY A 122 -1.54 9.63 -15.86
CA GLY A 122 -0.22 10.23 -15.64
C GLY A 122 0.56 10.54 -16.92
N SER A 123 0.33 9.78 -17.99
CA SER A 123 1.02 9.98 -19.28
C SER A 123 0.49 11.17 -20.07
N LEU A 124 -0.68 11.67 -19.69
CA LEU A 124 -1.32 12.84 -20.28
C LEU A 124 -0.98 14.14 -19.52
N LEU A 125 -0.33 14.04 -18.36
CA LEU A 125 0.17 15.19 -17.61
C LEU A 125 1.39 15.78 -18.33
N THR A 126 1.28 17.05 -18.72
CA THR A 126 2.38 17.77 -19.36
C THR A 126 2.54 19.16 -18.76
N LEU A 127 3.66 19.81 -19.05
CA LEU A 127 3.93 21.20 -18.66
C LEU A 127 3.74 22.10 -19.87
N ASN A 128 2.91 23.13 -19.72
CA ASN A 128 2.78 24.23 -20.67
C ASN A 128 2.99 25.55 -19.93
N ASN A 129 4.01 26.31 -20.32
CA ASN A 129 4.37 27.59 -19.68
C ASN A 129 4.46 27.50 -18.15
N ASN A 130 5.10 26.43 -17.64
CA ASN A 130 5.25 26.11 -16.21
C ASN A 130 3.95 25.81 -15.45
N CYS A 131 2.83 25.64 -16.15
CA CYS A 131 1.58 25.14 -15.58
C CYS A 131 1.40 23.66 -15.96
N VAL A 132 0.94 22.86 -15.00
CA VAL A 132 0.48 21.49 -15.28
C VAL A 132 -0.79 21.58 -16.12
N VAL A 133 -0.83 20.86 -17.24
CA VAL A 133 -1.99 20.77 -18.13
C VAL A 133 -2.36 19.31 -18.39
N HIS A 134 -3.64 19.06 -18.61
CA HIS A 134 -4.19 17.75 -18.92
C HIS A 134 -5.40 17.89 -19.87
N PRO A 135 -5.53 17.08 -20.93
CA PRO A 135 -6.60 17.23 -21.93
C PRO A 135 -8.00 17.06 -21.36
N ASN A 136 -8.18 16.14 -20.41
CA ASN A 136 -9.49 15.81 -19.82
C ASN A 136 -9.83 16.62 -18.55
N TYR A 137 -8.91 17.45 -18.02
CA TYR A 137 -9.12 18.20 -16.78
C TYR A 137 -8.73 19.66 -16.98
N SER A 138 -9.72 20.56 -16.91
CA SER A 138 -9.52 22.00 -17.12
C SER A 138 -8.73 22.70 -16.00
N ALA A 139 -8.70 22.09 -14.80
CA ALA A 139 -7.96 22.58 -13.64
C ALA A 139 -7.20 21.42 -12.96
N PRO A 140 -6.16 20.84 -13.61
CA PRO A 140 -5.55 19.59 -13.19
C PRO A 140 -4.92 19.65 -11.80
N ILE A 141 -4.35 20.80 -11.41
CA ILE A 141 -3.81 21.01 -10.06
C ILE A 141 -4.91 20.90 -9.00
N THR A 142 -6.08 21.50 -9.25
CA THR A 142 -7.24 21.41 -8.36
C THR A 142 -7.79 19.98 -8.33
N SER A 143 -7.81 19.29 -9.47
CA SER A 143 -8.24 17.89 -9.56
C SER A 143 -7.32 16.95 -8.79
N MET A 144 -5.99 17.16 -8.85
CA MET A 144 -5.03 16.44 -8.01
C MET A 144 -5.25 16.72 -6.53
N ALA A 145 -5.46 17.99 -6.19
CA ALA A 145 -5.73 18.41 -4.82
C ALA A 145 -7.05 17.85 -4.24
N ASN A 146 -7.96 17.37 -5.09
CA ASN A 146 -9.23 16.76 -4.74
C ASN A 146 -9.26 15.24 -4.95
N ALA A 147 -8.10 14.59 -5.20
CA ALA A 147 -7.99 13.15 -5.44
C ALA A 147 -8.87 12.65 -6.62
N GLN A 148 -9.03 13.49 -7.66
CA GLN A 148 -9.74 13.12 -8.89
C GLN A 148 -8.79 12.82 -10.06
N LEU A 149 -7.51 13.16 -9.90
CA LEU A 149 -6.43 12.99 -10.84
C LEU A 149 -5.17 12.72 -10.03
N ASP A 150 -4.36 11.77 -10.45
CA ASP A 150 -3.10 11.47 -9.78
C ASP A 150 -1.90 11.82 -10.65
N GLY A 151 -0.90 12.43 -10.02
CA GLY A 151 0.37 12.77 -10.63
C GLY A 151 1.55 11.97 -10.09
N GLU A 152 1.33 11.13 -9.08
CA GLU A 152 2.38 10.41 -8.37
C GLU A 152 2.15 8.89 -8.48
N PRO A 153 3.19 8.08 -8.75
CA PRO A 153 3.05 6.64 -8.78
C PRO A 153 3.04 6.03 -7.37
N ASP A 154 2.33 4.91 -7.25
CA ASP A 154 2.36 4.11 -6.03
C ASP A 154 3.63 3.28 -5.89
N ILE A 155 4.02 3.05 -4.62
CA ILE A 155 5.23 2.30 -4.30
C ILE A 155 4.86 0.90 -3.81
N PHE A 156 5.35 -0.10 -4.51
CA PHE A 156 5.21 -1.51 -4.15
C PHE A 156 6.51 -1.99 -3.52
N SER A 157 6.43 -2.60 -2.33
CA SER A 157 7.53 -3.28 -1.66
C SER A 157 7.31 -4.79 -1.77
N PHE A 158 8.36 -5.54 -2.07
CA PHE A 158 8.28 -7.00 -2.17
C PHE A 158 9.39 -7.68 -1.38
N SER A 159 9.08 -8.88 -0.90
CA SER A 159 10.02 -9.84 -0.33
C SER A 159 9.67 -11.20 -0.94
N VAL A 160 10.60 -11.83 -1.66
CA VAL A 160 10.37 -13.08 -2.38
C VAL A 160 11.64 -13.90 -2.53
N GLY A 161 11.63 -15.17 -2.12
CA GLY A 161 12.74 -16.09 -2.38
C GLY A 161 14.13 -15.60 -1.95
N GLY A 162 14.20 -14.78 -0.88
CA GLY A 162 15.44 -14.14 -0.41
C GLY A 162 15.76 -12.78 -1.04
N TYR A 163 15.05 -12.38 -2.10
CA TYR A 163 15.14 -11.06 -2.71
C TYR A 163 14.18 -10.07 -2.04
N ASN A 164 14.61 -8.83 -1.90
CA ASN A 164 13.80 -7.74 -1.38
C ASN A 164 14.02 -6.49 -2.24
N GLY A 165 12.99 -5.65 -2.35
CA GLY A 165 13.12 -4.40 -3.07
C GLY A 165 11.81 -3.63 -3.14
N LYS A 166 11.87 -2.50 -3.83
CA LYS A 166 10.70 -1.69 -4.15
C LYS A 166 10.57 -1.54 -5.66
N PHE A 167 9.37 -1.29 -6.15
CA PHE A 167 9.14 -0.89 -7.54
C PHE A 167 7.91 0.01 -7.61
N TYR A 168 7.76 0.70 -8.73
CA TYR A 168 6.54 1.41 -9.09
C TYR A 168 6.22 1.15 -10.55
N ILE A 169 4.98 1.40 -10.95
CA ILE A 169 4.56 1.31 -12.34
C ILE A 169 4.54 2.74 -12.89
N ASN A 170 5.36 3.02 -13.90
CA ASN A 170 5.34 4.35 -14.49
C ASN A 170 4.05 4.59 -15.29
N ALA A 171 3.80 5.83 -15.70
CA ALA A 171 2.60 6.17 -16.45
C ALA A 171 2.50 5.50 -17.85
N SER A 172 3.58 4.90 -18.35
CA SER A 172 3.56 4.09 -19.58
C SER A 172 3.27 2.60 -19.32
N GLY A 173 3.01 2.20 -18.08
CA GLY A 173 2.77 0.81 -17.68
C GLY A 173 4.02 -0.04 -17.57
N THR A 174 5.20 0.58 -17.51
CA THR A 174 6.49 -0.11 -17.34
C THR A 174 6.85 -0.16 -15.85
N VAL A 175 7.24 -1.34 -15.37
CA VAL A 175 7.71 -1.52 -14.00
C VAL A 175 9.13 -0.96 -13.86
N VAL A 176 9.33 -0.10 -12.87
CA VAL A 176 10.64 0.50 -12.53
C VAL A 176 11.02 0.07 -11.11
N GLN A 177 12.18 -0.58 -10.98
CA GLN A 177 12.65 -1.16 -9.71
C GLN A 177 13.63 -0.25 -8.96
N ILE A 178 13.59 -0.32 -7.63
CA ILE A 178 14.36 0.47 -6.69
C ILE A 178 14.91 -0.44 -5.57
N PRO A 179 16.23 -0.76 -5.55
CA PRO A 179 17.19 -0.52 -6.63
C PRO A 179 16.88 -1.39 -7.86
N LYS A 180 17.51 -1.08 -8.99
CA LYS A 180 17.43 -1.94 -10.18
C LYS A 180 18.00 -3.32 -9.86
N SER A 181 17.26 -4.37 -10.22
CA SER A 181 17.69 -5.76 -10.06
C SER A 181 17.46 -6.56 -11.35
N ASP A 182 17.98 -7.78 -11.38
CA ASP A 182 17.79 -8.72 -12.50
C ASP A 182 16.45 -9.48 -12.42
N LEU A 183 15.63 -9.20 -11.40
CA LEU A 183 14.28 -9.74 -11.33
C LEU A 183 13.43 -9.20 -12.48
N LYS A 184 12.63 -10.08 -13.08
CA LYS A 184 11.58 -9.68 -14.02
C LYS A 184 10.27 -9.60 -13.26
N ILE A 185 9.67 -8.40 -13.18
CA ILE A 185 8.39 -8.16 -12.52
C ILE A 185 7.34 -7.85 -13.58
N GLU A 186 6.27 -8.64 -13.58
CA GLU A 186 5.13 -8.49 -14.49
C GLU A 186 3.85 -8.37 -13.67
N TYR A 187 2.87 -7.63 -14.18
CA TYR A 187 1.57 -7.47 -13.54
C TYR A 187 0.45 -7.66 -14.56
N THR A 188 -0.75 -7.95 -14.07
CA THR A 188 -1.95 -8.11 -14.92
C THR A 188 -3.08 -7.27 -14.37
N LEU A 189 -3.77 -6.57 -15.27
CA LEU A 189 -4.97 -5.80 -14.93
C LEU A 189 -6.26 -6.60 -15.22
N ASN A 190 -7.32 -6.36 -14.46
CA ASN A 190 -8.67 -6.92 -14.68
C ASN A 190 -9.75 -5.83 -14.76
N GLY A 191 -10.72 -6.03 -15.65
CA GLY A 191 -11.96 -5.27 -15.65
C GLY A 191 -11.79 -3.76 -15.81
N SER A 192 -12.76 -3.02 -15.25
CA SER A 192 -12.88 -1.57 -15.38
C SER A 192 -12.01 -0.81 -14.38
N VAL A 193 -11.70 0.44 -14.70
CA VAL A 193 -11.02 1.45 -13.84
C VAL A 193 -11.71 1.70 -12.49
N SER A 194 -12.89 1.13 -12.26
CA SER A 194 -13.63 1.23 -10.98
C SER A 194 -13.51 -0.05 -10.13
N ASN A 195 -12.81 -1.08 -10.61
CA ASN A 195 -12.66 -2.34 -9.89
C ASN A 195 -11.45 -2.29 -8.96
N VAL A 196 -11.68 -2.46 -7.65
CA VAL A 196 -10.62 -2.50 -6.62
C VAL A 196 -9.65 -3.67 -6.84
N TYR A 197 -10.10 -4.74 -7.48
CA TYR A 197 -9.26 -5.88 -7.89
C TYR A 197 -8.64 -5.71 -9.27
N ARG A 198 -8.60 -4.46 -9.80
CA ARG A 198 -8.07 -4.21 -11.13
C ARG A 198 -6.60 -4.63 -11.22
N LEU A 199 -5.76 -4.33 -10.24
CA LEU A 199 -4.42 -4.89 -10.20
C LEU A 199 -4.50 -6.31 -9.64
N LYS A 200 -4.69 -7.29 -10.53
CA LYS A 200 -5.18 -8.62 -10.14
C LYS A 200 -4.08 -9.60 -9.79
N LYS A 201 -2.91 -9.46 -10.42
CA LYS A 201 -1.84 -10.47 -10.36
C LYS A 201 -0.49 -9.84 -10.56
N PHE A 202 0.49 -10.37 -9.85
CA PHE A 202 1.91 -10.12 -10.12
C PHE A 202 2.64 -11.43 -10.33
N VAL A 203 3.67 -11.39 -11.18
CA VAL A 203 4.61 -12.49 -11.39
C VAL A 203 6.02 -11.92 -11.27
N ILE A 204 6.79 -12.45 -10.32
CA ILE A 204 8.22 -12.15 -10.20
C ILE A 204 8.99 -13.38 -10.67
N THR A 205 9.84 -13.20 -11.68
CA THR A 205 10.75 -14.25 -12.17
C THR A 205 12.17 -13.93 -11.74
N THR A 206 12.79 -14.89 -11.07
CA THR A 206 14.19 -14.80 -10.63
C THR A 206 15.16 -15.07 -11.78
N PRO A 207 16.45 -14.70 -11.65
CA PRO A 207 17.47 -15.00 -12.67
C PRO A 207 17.59 -16.50 -12.97
N ASP A 208 17.32 -17.34 -11.96
CA ASP A 208 17.33 -18.80 -12.07
C ASP A 208 16.08 -19.37 -12.76
N GLY A 209 15.16 -18.50 -13.21
CA GLY A 209 13.94 -18.87 -13.92
C GLY A 209 12.76 -19.31 -13.04
N VAL A 210 12.93 -19.36 -11.71
CA VAL A 210 11.84 -19.66 -10.77
C VAL A 210 10.83 -18.51 -10.78
N LYS A 211 9.55 -18.85 -10.89
CA LYS A 211 8.44 -17.90 -10.94
C LYS A 211 7.66 -17.91 -9.63
N TYR A 212 7.37 -16.71 -9.14
CA TYR A 212 6.56 -16.46 -7.96
C TYR A 212 5.32 -15.68 -8.38
N MET A 213 4.14 -16.26 -8.18
CA MET A 213 2.87 -15.69 -8.62
C MET A 213 2.06 -15.23 -7.41
N PHE A 214 1.61 -13.98 -7.43
CA PHE A 214 0.93 -13.33 -6.31
C PHE A 214 -0.48 -12.87 -6.69
N GLY A 215 -1.40 -12.92 -5.73
CA GLY A 215 -2.80 -12.57 -5.93
C GLY A 215 -3.52 -13.58 -6.81
N ASP A 216 -4.17 -13.08 -7.87
CA ASP A 216 -4.96 -13.82 -8.85
C ASP A 216 -6.37 -14.20 -8.35
N ILE A 217 -7.33 -13.35 -8.70
CA ILE A 217 -8.73 -13.43 -8.32
C ILE A 217 -9.55 -14.45 -9.12
N ASP A 218 -9.01 -15.00 -10.20
CA ASP A 218 -9.79 -15.84 -11.12
C ASP A 218 -9.98 -17.28 -10.56
N ASP A 219 -9.11 -17.73 -9.65
CA ASP A 219 -9.20 -19.09 -9.08
C ASP A 219 -9.91 -19.18 -7.72
N GLY A 220 -10.62 -18.12 -7.31
CA GLY A 220 -11.42 -18.10 -6.06
C GLY A 220 -10.64 -18.15 -4.74
N ASN A 221 -9.32 -18.02 -4.80
CA ASN A 221 -8.42 -17.99 -3.64
C ASN A 221 -8.13 -16.54 -3.25
N ASN A 222 -8.46 -16.15 -2.01
CA ASN A 222 -8.38 -14.78 -1.51
C ASN A 222 -6.93 -14.37 -1.16
N ALA A 223 -6.10 -14.26 -2.20
CA ALA A 223 -4.70 -13.89 -2.09
C ALA A 223 -4.46 -12.37 -2.27
N ILE A 224 -5.50 -11.55 -2.17
CA ILE A 224 -5.40 -10.08 -2.19
C ILE A 224 -6.09 -9.51 -0.96
N ASP A 225 -5.35 -8.75 -0.15
CA ASP A 225 -5.90 -8.06 1.00
C ASP A 225 -6.44 -6.69 0.60
N ILE A 226 -7.70 -6.42 0.95
CA ILE A 226 -8.36 -5.14 0.77
C ILE A 226 -8.48 -4.43 2.12
N SER A 227 -7.99 -3.19 2.19
CA SER A 227 -8.28 -2.32 3.34
C SER A 227 -9.50 -1.48 3.05
N THR A 228 -10.39 -1.36 4.03
CA THR A 228 -11.61 -0.56 3.92
C THR A 228 -11.59 0.60 4.91
N VAL A 229 -12.02 1.78 4.46
CA VAL A 229 -12.16 2.99 5.30
C VAL A 229 -13.59 3.51 5.20
N ASN A 230 -14.11 4.04 6.30
CA ASN A 230 -15.47 4.59 6.41
C ASN A 230 -16.56 3.59 5.95
N ASN A 231 -16.59 2.41 6.56
CA ASN A 231 -17.66 1.42 6.39
C ASN A 231 -17.85 0.97 4.92
N SER A 232 -16.73 0.68 4.22
CA SER A 232 -16.67 0.20 2.83
C SER A 232 -16.84 1.23 1.71
N LEU A 233 -16.94 2.53 2.03
CA LEU A 233 -17.01 3.57 0.98
C LEU A 233 -15.70 3.71 0.21
N PHE A 234 -14.57 3.41 0.86
CA PHE A 234 -13.25 3.42 0.24
C PHE A 234 -12.61 2.07 0.46
N GLN A 235 -12.21 1.42 -0.63
CA GLN A 235 -11.60 0.11 -0.63
C GLN A 235 -10.33 0.17 -1.46
N THR A 236 -9.24 -0.34 -0.91
CA THR A 236 -7.93 -0.32 -1.56
C THR A 236 -7.29 -1.70 -1.48
N ALA A 237 -6.87 -2.23 -2.63
CA ALA A 237 -6.01 -3.42 -2.67
C ALA A 237 -4.58 -3.04 -2.24
N ASN A 238 -4.15 -3.59 -1.11
CA ASN A 238 -2.86 -3.23 -0.51
C ASN A 238 -1.83 -4.36 -0.57
N ASN A 239 -2.24 -5.62 -0.48
CA ASN A 239 -1.28 -6.73 -0.46
C ASN A 239 -1.67 -7.85 -1.41
N TRP A 240 -0.67 -8.39 -2.10
CA TRP A 240 -0.80 -9.58 -2.93
C TRP A 240 0.05 -10.69 -2.30
N LYS A 241 -0.64 -11.71 -1.79
CA LYS A 241 -0.07 -12.88 -1.14
C LYS A 241 0.43 -13.88 -2.19
N LEU A 242 1.50 -14.61 -1.87
CA LEU A 242 2.10 -15.60 -2.75
C LEU A 242 1.18 -16.80 -2.94
N LYS A 243 0.76 -17.09 -4.17
CA LYS A 243 -0.17 -18.18 -4.48
C LYS A 243 0.52 -19.40 -5.06
N LYS A 244 1.58 -19.20 -5.83
CA LYS A 244 2.31 -20.28 -6.49
C LYS A 244 3.79 -19.98 -6.64
N ILE A 245 4.63 -20.97 -6.34
CA ILE A 245 6.04 -21.01 -6.74
C ILE A 245 6.15 -22.10 -7.81
N GLU A 246 6.82 -21.81 -8.92
CA GLU A 246 6.99 -22.73 -10.04
C GLU A 246 8.46 -22.76 -10.48
N SER A 247 9.00 -23.96 -10.68
CA SER A 247 10.37 -24.15 -11.20
C SER A 247 10.49 -23.66 -12.64
N ALA A 248 11.72 -23.38 -13.09
CA ALA A 248 11.98 -22.87 -14.43
C ALA A 248 11.48 -23.80 -15.55
N ASP A 249 11.49 -25.10 -15.32
CA ASP A 249 10.97 -26.14 -16.21
C ASP A 249 9.46 -26.42 -16.05
N ALA A 250 8.79 -25.73 -15.11
CA ALA A 250 7.41 -25.94 -14.70
C ALA A 250 7.07 -27.36 -14.21
N ALA A 251 8.06 -28.22 -13.94
CA ALA A 251 7.84 -29.59 -13.47
C ALA A 251 7.47 -29.66 -11.99
N TYR A 252 7.96 -28.72 -11.19
CA TYR A 252 7.76 -28.67 -9.74
C TYR A 252 7.09 -27.35 -9.34
N HIS A 253 6.20 -27.42 -8.36
CA HIS A 253 5.53 -26.23 -7.86
C HIS A 253 5.06 -26.39 -6.42
N PHE A 254 4.91 -25.26 -5.73
CA PHE A 254 4.21 -25.14 -4.45
C PHE A 254 2.95 -24.31 -4.65
N LEU A 255 1.83 -24.71 -4.05
CA LEU A 255 0.57 -23.98 -4.05
C LEU A 255 0.24 -23.51 -2.64
N PHE A 256 -0.30 -22.30 -2.55
CA PHE A 256 -0.73 -21.69 -1.31
C PHE A 256 -2.22 -21.39 -1.41
N THR A 257 -2.97 -21.76 -0.38
CA THR A 257 -4.41 -21.51 -0.25
C THR A 257 -4.66 -20.62 0.96
N TYR A 258 -5.47 -19.59 0.78
CA TYR A 258 -5.80 -18.60 1.80
C TYR A 258 -7.29 -18.61 2.08
N GLU A 259 -7.63 -18.42 3.36
CA GLU A 259 -8.99 -18.11 3.78
C GLU A 259 -9.15 -16.59 3.95
N GLU A 260 -10.38 -16.09 3.78
CA GLU A 260 -10.66 -14.66 3.92
C GLU A 260 -10.62 -14.23 5.39
N GLU A 261 -9.79 -13.24 5.69
CA GLU A 261 -9.82 -12.55 6.99
C GLU A 261 -10.15 -11.08 6.78
N LYS A 262 -11.30 -10.64 7.31
CA LYS A 262 -11.76 -9.25 7.21
C LYS A 262 -11.25 -8.45 8.40
N PHE A 263 -10.32 -7.51 8.15
CA PHE A 263 -9.85 -6.57 9.15
C PHE A 263 -10.52 -5.20 8.95
N THR A 264 -10.99 -4.60 10.03
CA THR A 264 -11.47 -3.20 10.03
C THR A 264 -10.62 -2.40 11.00
N TYR A 265 -9.96 -1.36 10.47
CA TYR A 265 -9.21 -0.42 11.29
C TYR A 265 -10.10 0.76 11.65
N ALA A 266 -10.30 0.98 12.96
CA ALA A 266 -10.84 2.24 13.43
C ALA A 266 -9.72 3.29 13.33
N MET A 267 -9.77 4.14 12.31
CA MET A 267 -8.97 5.37 12.33
C MET A 267 -9.48 6.21 13.51
N ARG A 268 -8.61 6.46 14.50
CA ARG A 268 -8.94 7.32 15.63
C ARG A 268 -9.16 8.73 15.07
N ALA A 269 -10.41 9.14 14.95
CA ALA A 269 -10.74 10.54 14.72
C ALA A 269 -10.06 11.34 15.83
N ARG A 270 -9.29 12.35 15.43
CA ARG A 270 -8.70 13.31 16.36
C ARG A 270 -9.85 14.02 17.07
N ASN A 271 -10.11 13.62 18.30
CA ASN A 271 -10.35 14.49 19.44
C ASN A 271 -10.31 13.60 20.69
N GLY A 272 -9.17 13.67 21.40
CA GLY A 272 -9.08 13.11 22.73
C GLY A 272 -10.00 13.89 23.66
N LEU A 273 -11.09 13.25 24.09
CA LEU A 273 -11.69 13.50 25.38
C LEU A 273 -12.14 12.14 25.91
N TYR A 274 -11.41 11.65 26.92
CA TYR A 274 -11.92 10.65 27.83
C TYR A 274 -12.98 11.33 28.68
N THR A 275 -14.20 10.80 28.68
CA THR A 275 -15.07 10.94 29.84
C THR A 275 -15.20 9.56 30.45
N SER A 276 -14.79 9.47 31.72
CA SER A 276 -15.00 8.36 32.65
C SER A 276 -16.42 7.82 32.62
#